data_AF-A0A7S3MLV6-F1
#
_entry.id   AF-A0A7S3MLV6-F1
#
_cell.length_a   1.000
_cell.length_b   1.000
_cell.length_c   1.000
_cell.angle_alpha   90.00
_cell.angle_beta   90.00
_cell.angle_gamma   90.00
#
_symmetry.space_group_name_H-M   'P 1'
#
loop_
_entity.id
_entity.type
_entity.pdbx_description
1 polymer ?
#
loop_
_entity_poly.entity_id
_entity_poly.type
_entity_poly.pdbx_seq_one_letter_code
_entity_poly.pdbx_strand_id
1 'polypeptide(L)'
;MTFLTRRKLDTGDTFEDFVFPLDEPVAMCWAHKGSATFTRHDARGVWSLTLKATGEAETGGLDESELLRVPAYEEHGWWMWSAWYVVGLLLLITKRYAKKHWHLMHYVHALLGYFVLAVTIVFVAKISHGIHIHNLHQ
;
A
#
# COMPACT_ATOMS: atom_id res chain seq x y z
N MET A 1 -11.94 16.13 28.13
CA MET A 1 -12.95 16.94 27.41
C MET A 1 -13.69 16.01 26.47
N THR A 2 -15.02 16.02 26.47
CA THR A 2 -15.82 15.17 25.59
C THR A 2 -16.32 16.02 24.42
N PHE A 3 -15.99 15.62 23.20
CA PHE A 3 -16.51 16.26 21.98
C PHE A 3 -17.70 15.44 21.46
N LEU A 4 -18.84 16.10 21.24
CA LEU A 4 -20.06 15.47 20.75
C LEU A 4 -20.50 16.15 19.47
N THR A 5 -20.66 15.37 18.40
CA THR A 5 -21.14 15.82 17.10
C THR A 5 -22.25 14.89 16.59
N ARG A 6 -23.06 15.38 15.64
CA ARG A 6 -24.14 14.63 15.00
C ARG A 6 -24.10 14.91 13.50
N ARG A 7 -24.25 13.85 12.70
CA ARG A 7 -24.35 13.91 11.23
C ARG A 7 -25.53 13.06 10.79
N LYS A 8 -26.20 13.46 9.70
CA LYS A 8 -27.18 12.59 9.04
C LYS A 8 -26.44 11.41 8.39
N LEU A 9 -27.07 10.24 8.35
CA LEU A 9 -26.52 9.06 7.67
C LEU A 9 -26.45 9.24 6.16
N ASP A 10 -27.39 10.02 5.62
CA ASP A 10 -27.46 10.44 4.23
C ASP A 10 -27.78 11.94 4.19
N THR A 11 -26.92 12.71 3.52
CA THR A 11 -27.07 14.16 3.34
C THR A 11 -27.76 14.50 2.03
N GLY A 12 -27.91 13.54 1.11
CA GLY A 12 -28.39 13.72 -0.26
C GLY A 12 -27.32 14.20 -1.25
N ASP A 13 -26.11 14.51 -0.78
CA ASP A 13 -24.97 14.87 -1.62
C ASP A 13 -24.08 13.64 -1.88
N THR A 14 -24.40 12.89 -2.93
CA THR A 14 -23.65 11.67 -3.25
C THR A 14 -22.29 11.92 -3.87
N PHE A 15 -21.92 13.18 -4.16
CA PHE A 15 -20.64 13.51 -4.81
C PHE A 15 -19.55 13.84 -3.80
N GLU A 16 -19.90 14.54 -2.71
CA GLU A 16 -18.93 14.98 -1.71
C GLU A 16 -19.00 14.15 -0.42
N ASP A 17 -20.18 13.65 -0.06
CA ASP A 17 -20.43 13.03 1.22
C ASP A 17 -20.52 11.51 1.16
N PHE A 18 -19.86 10.86 2.13
CA PHE A 18 -20.02 9.43 2.34
C PHE A 18 -21.39 9.12 2.95
N VAL A 19 -22.19 8.29 2.27
CA VAL A 19 -23.45 7.73 2.77
C VAL A 19 -23.14 6.54 3.67
N PHE A 20 -23.69 6.54 4.88
CA PHE A 20 -23.44 5.47 5.86
C PHE A 20 -24.43 4.31 5.65
N PRO A 21 -24.01 3.14 5.14
CA PRO A 21 -24.89 1.99 4.98
C PRO A 21 -25.25 1.40 6.35
N LEU A 22 -26.52 0.99 6.50
CA LEU A 22 -26.98 0.26 7.69
C LEU A 22 -26.71 -1.23 7.53
N ASP A 23 -26.45 -1.90 8.65
CA ASP A 23 -26.21 -3.35 8.75
C ASP A 23 -25.00 -3.87 7.94
N GLU A 24 -24.18 -2.97 7.40
CA GLU A 24 -22.93 -3.27 6.71
C GLU A 24 -21.72 -2.69 7.47
N PRO A 25 -20.57 -3.38 7.44
CA PRO A 25 -19.39 -2.87 8.10
C PRO A 25 -18.74 -1.76 7.28
N VAL A 26 -18.48 -0.63 7.94
CA VAL A 26 -17.88 0.56 7.34
C VAL A 26 -16.46 0.74 7.87
N ALA A 27 -15.51 1.01 6.98
CA ALA A 27 -14.15 1.37 7.36
C ALA A 27 -14.11 2.80 7.90
N MET A 28 -13.56 2.94 9.11
CA MET A 28 -13.38 4.20 9.80
C MET A 28 -11.88 4.47 9.96
N CYS A 29 -11.47 5.73 9.84
CA CYS A 29 -10.09 6.13 10.08
C CYS A 29 -10.01 7.12 11.25
N TRP A 30 -8.90 7.07 11.98
CA TRP A 30 -8.57 8.08 12.98
C TRP A 30 -7.12 8.53 12.80
N ALA A 31 -6.88 9.78 13.17
CA ALA A 31 -5.54 10.34 13.23
C ALA A 31 -5.46 11.35 14.37
N HIS A 32 -4.32 11.42 15.03
CA HIS A 32 -4.07 12.34 16.13
C HIS A 32 -2.90 13.26 15.80
N LYS A 33 -3.02 14.54 16.18
CA LYS A 33 -1.95 15.52 16.04
C LYS A 33 -2.09 16.63 17.09
N GLY A 34 -0.96 17.11 17.57
CA GLY A 34 -0.90 18.26 18.49
C GLY A 34 -0.84 19.63 17.81
N SER A 35 -0.83 19.69 16.47
CA SER A 35 -0.73 20.95 15.71
C SER A 35 -1.85 21.07 14.67
N ALA A 36 -2.21 22.32 14.35
CA ALA A 36 -3.20 22.65 13.32
C ALA A 36 -2.65 22.63 11.89
N THR A 37 -1.34 22.41 11.72
CA THR A 37 -0.71 22.31 10.41
C THR A 37 -1.19 21.06 9.69
N PHE A 38 -1.69 21.22 8.46
CA PHE A 38 -2.10 20.11 7.61
C PHE A 38 -0.87 19.41 7.03
N THR A 39 -0.32 18.46 7.77
CA THR A 39 0.77 17.58 7.32
C THR A 39 0.49 16.16 7.83
N ARG A 40 1.12 15.17 7.22
CA ARG A 40 0.97 13.75 7.56
C ARG A 40 1.01 13.49 9.07
N HIS A 41 0.09 12.64 9.54
CA HIS A 41 -0.03 12.24 10.94
C HIS A 41 0.83 11.01 11.24
N ASP A 42 1.54 11.04 12.38
CA ASP A 42 2.35 9.91 12.88
C ASP A 42 1.48 8.87 13.60
N ALA A 43 0.55 9.33 14.44
CA ALA A 43 -0.42 8.48 15.13
C ALA A 43 -1.72 8.42 14.32
N ARG A 44 -1.95 7.28 13.68
CA ARG A 44 -3.14 7.03 12.85
C ARG A 44 -3.51 5.56 12.88
N GLY A 45 -4.76 5.25 12.56
CA GLY A 45 -5.23 3.90 12.42
C GLY A 45 -6.53 3.81 11.64
N VAL A 46 -6.91 2.58 11.34
CA VAL A 46 -8.20 2.23 10.76
C VAL A 46 -8.87 1.22 11.68
N TRP A 47 -10.19 1.20 11.67
CA TRP A 47 -11.02 0.25 12.39
C TRP A 47 -12.33 0.12 11.61
N SER A 48 -13.23 -0.77 12.02
CA SER A 48 -14.53 -0.89 11.38
C SER A 48 -15.70 -0.80 12.34
N LEU A 49 -16.80 -0.26 11.84
CA LEU A 49 -18.02 0.00 12.58
C LEU A 49 -19.21 -0.50 11.76
N THR A 50 -20.13 -1.21 12.40
CA THR A 50 -21.44 -1.53 11.81
C THR A 50 -22.50 -0.77 12.59
N LEU A 51 -23.30 0.03 11.90
CA LEU A 51 -24.49 0.67 12.48
C LEU A 51 -25.72 -0.13 12.07
N LYS A 52 -26.42 -0.71 13.03
CA LYS A 52 -27.61 -1.50 12.76
C LYS A 52 -28.82 -0.61 12.51
N ALA A 53 -29.76 -1.09 11.69
CA ALA A 53 -31.04 -0.41 11.50
C ALA A 53 -31.85 -0.25 12.81
N THR A 54 -31.53 -1.04 13.84
CA THR A 54 -32.09 -0.93 15.20
C THR A 54 -31.58 0.29 15.97
N GLY A 55 -30.57 0.99 15.47
CA GLY A 55 -29.90 2.12 16.13
C GLY A 55 -28.73 1.70 17.03
N GLU A 56 -28.40 0.41 17.08
CA GLU A 56 -27.23 -0.11 17.79
C GLU A 56 -25.96 0.05 16.94
N ALA A 57 -24.82 0.21 17.61
CA ALA A 57 -23.51 0.29 16.97
C ALA A 57 -22.61 -0.81 17.53
N GLU A 58 -21.94 -1.55 16.64
CA GLU A 58 -21.02 -2.63 17.02
C GLU A 58 -19.71 -2.55 16.23
N THR A 59 -18.66 -3.16 16.77
CA THR A 59 -17.39 -3.29 16.06
C THR A 59 -17.63 -4.06 14.76
N GLY A 60 -17.23 -3.47 13.64
CA GLY A 60 -17.29 -4.10 12.34
C GLY A 60 -16.31 -5.28 12.25
N GLY A 61 -16.56 -6.17 11.29
CA GLY A 61 -15.73 -7.36 11.05
C GLY A 61 -14.67 -7.19 9.95
N LEU A 62 -14.34 -5.96 9.53
CA LEU A 62 -13.31 -5.77 8.49
C LEU A 62 -11.92 -6.02 9.04
N ASP A 63 -11.09 -6.70 8.24
CA ASP A 63 -9.68 -6.90 8.55
C ASP A 63 -8.91 -5.58 8.40
N GLU A 64 -8.46 -5.02 9.52
CA GLU A 64 -7.69 -3.77 9.56
C GLU A 64 -6.38 -3.87 8.77
N SER A 65 -5.80 -5.08 8.66
CA SER A 65 -4.58 -5.29 7.89
C SER A 65 -4.86 -5.10 6.40
N GLU A 66 -5.98 -5.63 5.89
CA GLU A 66 -6.43 -5.44 4.51
C GLU A 66 -6.78 -3.98 4.20
N LEU A 67 -7.40 -3.26 5.15
CA LEU A 67 -7.70 -1.83 4.99
C LEU A 67 -6.44 -0.95 4.84
N LEU A 68 -5.30 -1.41 5.35
CA LEU A 68 -4.01 -0.73 5.24
C LEU A 68 -3.19 -1.20 4.04
N ARG A 69 -3.64 -2.23 3.30
CA ARG A 69 -2.92 -2.74 2.12
C ARG A 69 -2.99 -1.72 1.00
N VAL A 70 -1.81 -1.36 0.50
CA VAL A 70 -1.67 -0.49 -0.67
C VAL A 70 -1.14 -1.34 -1.81
N PRO A 71 -1.99 -1.70 -2.82
CA PRO A 71 -1.61 -2.62 -3.89
C PRO A 71 -0.31 -2.22 -4.61
N ALA A 72 -0.06 -0.92 -4.77
CA ALA A 72 1.16 -0.40 -5.39
C ALA A 72 2.45 -0.76 -4.61
N TYR A 73 2.40 -0.76 -3.28
CA TYR A 73 3.55 -1.13 -2.45
C TYR A 73 3.77 -2.64 -2.41
N GLU A 74 2.70 -3.42 -2.47
CA GLU A 74 2.80 -4.88 -2.56
C GLU A 74 3.37 -5.32 -3.89
N GLU A 75 2.86 -4.75 -4.99
CA GLU A 75 3.40 -4.99 -6.33
C GLU A 75 4.90 -4.67 -6.37
N HIS A 76 5.31 -3.50 -5.85
CA HIS A 76 6.71 -3.14 -5.72
C HIS A 76 7.51 -4.17 -4.91
N GLY A 77 7.00 -4.57 -3.74
CA GLY A 77 7.64 -5.55 -2.87
C GLY A 77 7.89 -6.89 -3.58
N TRP A 78 6.88 -7.41 -4.29
CA TRP A 78 6.98 -8.68 -5.03
C TRP A 78 7.99 -8.63 -6.17
N TRP A 79 8.02 -7.54 -6.94
CA TRP A 79 8.98 -7.40 -8.03
C TRP A 79 10.41 -7.23 -7.54
N MET A 80 10.61 -6.41 -6.49
CA MET A 80 11.92 -6.20 -5.90
C MET A 80 12.45 -7.49 -5.24
N TRP A 81 11.62 -8.22 -4.51
CA TRP A 81 11.98 -9.51 -3.94
C TRP A 81 12.38 -10.52 -5.04
N SER A 82 11.59 -10.64 -6.11
CA SER A 82 11.87 -11.57 -7.20
C SER A 82 13.17 -11.22 -7.93
N ALA A 83 13.40 -9.94 -8.22
CA ALA A 83 14.61 -9.48 -8.90
C ALA A 83 15.86 -9.68 -8.03
N TRP A 84 15.80 -9.32 -6.75
CA TRP A 84 16.99 -9.36 -5.89
C TRP A 84 17.28 -10.75 -5.35
N TYR A 85 16.24 -11.51 -4.98
CA TYR A 85 16.42 -12.84 -4.40
C TYR A 85 16.52 -13.91 -5.49
N VAL A 86 15.46 -14.13 -6.26
CA VAL A 86 15.41 -15.23 -7.24
C VAL A 86 16.44 -15.02 -8.34
N VAL A 87 16.45 -13.85 -8.99
CA VAL A 87 17.42 -13.57 -10.05
C VAL A 87 18.83 -13.36 -9.49
N GLY A 88 18.97 -12.80 -8.29
CA GLY A 88 20.27 -12.72 -7.59
C GLY A 88 20.91 -14.09 -7.37
N LEU A 89 20.14 -15.10 -6.97
CA LEU A 89 20.64 -16.47 -6.86
C LEU A 89 21.08 -17.05 -8.22
N LEU A 90 20.33 -16.78 -9.29
CA LEU A 90 20.73 -17.19 -10.65
C LEU A 90 22.03 -16.50 -11.10
N LEU A 91 22.22 -15.23 -10.77
CA LEU A 91 23.47 -14.50 -11.02
C LEU A 91 24.66 -15.16 -10.31
N LEU A 92 24.48 -15.62 -9.07
CA LEU A 92 25.51 -16.38 -8.35
C LEU A 92 25.80 -17.72 -9.03
N ILE A 93 24.75 -18.43 -9.45
CA ILE A 93 24.90 -19.75 -10.10
C ILE A 93 25.70 -19.65 -11.41
N THR A 94 25.36 -18.69 -12.25
CA THR A 94 25.99 -18.49 -13.56
C THR A 94 27.49 -18.22 -13.46
N LYS A 95 27.95 -17.48 -12.43
CA LYS A 95 29.38 -17.19 -12.25
C LYS A 95 30.13 -18.21 -11.41
N ARG A 96 29.48 -18.82 -10.40
CA ARG A 96 30.16 -19.69 -9.45
C ARG A 96 30.22 -21.15 -9.90
N TYR A 97 29.10 -21.69 -10.39
CA TYR A 97 28.95 -23.13 -10.61
C TYR A 97 29.01 -23.53 -12.10
N ALA A 98 28.62 -22.66 -13.02
CA ALA A 98 28.50 -22.98 -14.44
C ALA A 98 29.80 -22.75 -15.26
N LYS A 99 30.97 -23.11 -14.70
CA LYS A 99 32.28 -22.83 -15.31
C LYS A 99 32.52 -23.55 -16.65
N LYS A 100 31.90 -24.72 -16.88
CA LYS A 100 32.04 -25.50 -18.12
C LYS A 100 31.64 -24.70 -19.37
N HIS A 101 30.70 -23.76 -19.24
CA HIS A 101 30.20 -22.94 -20.35
C HIS A 101 30.45 -21.45 -20.10
N TRP A 102 31.64 -21.10 -19.61
CA TRP A 102 31.99 -19.76 -19.12
C TRP A 102 31.58 -18.61 -20.05
N HIS A 103 31.86 -18.70 -21.36
CA HIS A 103 31.53 -17.65 -22.32
C HIS A 103 30.03 -17.42 -22.43
N LEU A 104 29.23 -18.49 -22.61
CA LEU A 104 27.78 -18.39 -22.66
C LEU A 104 27.21 -17.86 -21.34
N MET A 105 27.67 -18.40 -20.22
CA MET A 105 27.20 -18.01 -18.88
C MET A 105 27.56 -16.56 -18.54
N HIS A 106 28.62 -16.01 -19.13
CA HIS A 106 28.94 -14.60 -18.97
C HIS A 106 27.88 -13.69 -19.58
N TYR A 107 27.39 -14.01 -20.78
CA TYR A 107 26.31 -13.26 -21.43
C TYR A 107 24.99 -13.42 -20.68
N VAL A 108 24.65 -14.64 -20.25
CA VAL A 108 23.46 -14.88 -19.42
C VAL A 108 23.52 -14.07 -18.12
N HIS A 109 24.67 -14.05 -17.45
CA HIS A 109 24.85 -13.25 -16.24
C HIS A 109 24.65 -11.75 -16.51
N ALA A 110 25.24 -11.23 -17.59
CA ALA A 110 25.07 -9.82 -17.96
C ALA A 110 23.58 -9.49 -18.24
N LEU A 111 22.89 -10.36 -18.99
CA LEU A 111 21.46 -10.20 -19.28
C LEU A 111 20.60 -10.17 -18.02
N LEU A 112 20.82 -11.11 -17.10
CA LEU A 112 20.12 -11.15 -15.81
C LEU A 112 20.43 -9.91 -14.97
N GLY A 113 21.67 -9.40 -15.01
CA GLY A 113 22.06 -8.18 -14.32
C GLY A 113 21.33 -6.95 -14.87
N TYR A 114 21.25 -6.81 -16.20
CA TYR A 114 20.47 -5.75 -16.83
C TYR A 114 18.98 -5.84 -16.51
N PHE A 115 18.42 -7.04 -16.44
CA PHE A 115 17.04 -7.24 -16.01
C PHE A 115 16.81 -6.72 -14.58
N VAL A 116 17.66 -7.11 -13.63
CA VAL A 116 17.55 -6.64 -12.23
C VAL A 116 17.68 -5.11 -12.14
N LEU A 117 18.60 -4.52 -12.89
CA LEU A 117 18.78 -3.07 -12.96
C LEU A 117 17.53 -2.37 -13.50
N ALA A 118 16.97 -2.86 -14.61
CA ALA A 118 15.78 -2.28 -15.23
C ALA A 118 14.57 -2.34 -14.30
N VAL A 119 14.29 -3.51 -13.68
CA VAL A 119 13.20 -3.66 -12.70
C VAL A 119 13.39 -2.69 -11.54
N THR A 120 14.61 -2.60 -10.99
CA THR A 120 14.89 -1.70 -9.87
C THR A 120 14.61 -0.24 -10.24
N ILE A 121 15.07 0.23 -11.40
CA ILE A 121 14.83 1.61 -11.85
C ILE A 121 13.33 1.88 -12.05
N VAL A 122 12.62 1.00 -12.75
CA VAL A 122 11.19 1.16 -13.04
C VAL A 122 10.37 1.23 -11.74
N PHE A 123 10.61 0.31 -10.82
CA PHE A 123 9.81 0.21 -9.59
C PHE A 123 10.16 1.27 -8.55
N VAL A 124 11.41 1.74 -8.50
CA VAL A 124 11.78 2.93 -7.71
C VAL A 124 11.11 4.17 -8.30
N ALA A 125 11.18 4.38 -9.62
CA ALA A 125 10.57 5.52 -10.28
C ALA A 125 9.04 5.55 -10.10
N LYS A 126 8.37 4.38 -10.19
CA LYS A 126 6.92 4.25 -9.97
C LYS A 126 6.51 4.69 -8.56
N ILE A 127 7.25 4.27 -7.53
CA ILE A 127 7.01 4.72 -6.15
C ILE A 127 7.30 6.22 -5.99
N SER A 128 8.43 6.71 -6.50
CA SER A 128 8.79 8.14 -6.36
C SER A 128 7.75 9.06 -7.00
N HIS A 129 7.24 8.72 -8.19
CA HIS A 129 6.17 9.49 -8.83
C HIS A 129 4.84 9.37 -8.09
N GLY A 130 4.47 8.15 -7.65
CA GLY A 130 3.25 7.94 -6.87
C GLY A 130 3.23 8.73 -5.56
N ILE A 131 4.37 8.79 -4.85
CA ILE A 131 4.54 9.61 -3.65
C ILE A 131 4.38 11.10 -4.00
N HIS A 132 4.95 11.55 -5.12
CA HIS A 132 4.87 12.96 -5.51
C HIS A 132 3.43 13.37 -5.82
N ILE A 133 2.67 12.56 -6.55
CA ILE A 133 1.25 12.81 -6.84
C ILE A 133 0.42 12.84 -5.56
N HIS A 134 0.62 11.88 -4.65
CA HIS A 134 -0.08 11.86 -3.37
C HIS A 134 0.19 13.10 -2.51
N ASN A 135 1.39 13.69 -2.59
CA ASN A 135 1.73 14.92 -1.86
C ASN A 135 1.18 16.19 -2.51
N LEU A 136 0.78 16.16 -3.79
CA LEU A 136 0.20 17.32 -4.50
C LEU A 136 -1.32 17.42 -4.31
N HIS A 137 -1.97 16.34 -3.90
CA HIS A 137 -3.42 16.26 -3.66
C HIS A 137 -3.79 16.29 -2.17
N GLN A 138 -2.85 16.66 -1.29
CA GLN A 138 -3.06 16.95 0.14
C GLN A 138 -2.79 18.42 0.41
#